data_AF-A0A1F9UAR3-F1
#
_entry.id   AF-A0A1F9UAR3-F1
#
_cell.length_a   1.000
_cell.length_b   1.000
_cell.length_c   1.000
_cell.angle_alpha   90.00
_cell.angle_beta   90.00
_cell.angle_gamma   90.00
#
_symmetry.space_group_name_H-M   'P 1'
#
loop_
_entity.id
_entity.type
_entity.pdbx_description
1 polymer ?
#
loop_
_entity_poly.entity_id
_entity_poly.type
_entity_poly.pdbx_seq_one_letter_code
_entity_poly.pdbx_strand_id
1 'polypeptide(L)' 'MVTEEGEFLGVLEDVFGTRANDVFVVRNGEKEYLVPALKSVVLEVLLSEKKITVRLPLGLRDIYDPTT' A
#
# COMPACT_ATOMS: atom_id res chain seq x y z
N MET A 1 0.50 5.12 5.03
CA MET A 1 -0.55 4.27 4.45
C MET A 1 -1.14 3.42 5.55
N VAL A 2 -2.47 3.33 5.61
CA VAL A 2 -3.20 2.55 6.60
C VAL A 2 -4.22 1.64 5.92
N THR A 3 -4.57 0.52 6.52
CA THR A 3 -5.67 -0.32 6.06
C THR A 3 -7.03 0.31 6.42
N GLU A 4 -8.11 -0.18 5.83
CA GLU A 4 -9.49 0.19 6.20
C GLU A 4 -9.84 -0.14 7.66
N GLU A 5 -9.12 -1.09 8.27
CA GLU A 5 -9.23 -1.46 9.68
C GLU A 5 -8.40 -0.54 10.60
N GLY A 6 -7.67 0.43 10.04
CA GLY A 6 -6.84 1.38 10.77
C GLY A 6 -5.43 0.88 11.09
N GLU A 7 -5.02 -0.27 10.55
CA GLU A 7 -3.66 -0.81 10.74
C GLU A 7 -2.64 0.00 9.94
N PHE A 8 -1.54 0.41 10.59
CA PHE A 8 -0.48 1.14 9.91
C PHE A 8 0.42 0.19 9.10
N LEU A 9 0.40 0.36 7.78
CA LEU A 9 1.23 -0.43 6.86
C LEU A 9 2.64 0.14 6.73
N GLY A 10 2.78 1.45 6.72
CA GLY A 10 4.07 2.11 6.48
C GLY A 10 3.93 3.48 5.81
N VAL A 11 5.05 4.06 5.38
CA VAL A 11 5.10 5.33 4.66
C VAL A 11 5.32 5.07 3.17
N LEU A 12 4.63 5.80 2.30
CA LEU A 12 4.87 5.74 0.86
C LEU A 12 6.26 6.30 0.58
N GLU A 13 7.17 5.46 0.07
CA GLU A 13 8.55 5.80 -0.25
C GLU A 13 8.69 6.10 -1.75
N ASP A 14 8.10 5.27 -2.60
CA ASP A 14 8.23 5.39 -4.06
C ASP A 14 6.96 4.93 -4.80
N VAL A 15 6.89 5.21 -6.10
CA VAL A 15 5.79 4.81 -6.98
C VAL A 15 6.36 4.25 -8.29
N PHE A 16 6.25 2.94 -8.48
CA PHE A 16 6.63 2.27 -9.71
C PHE A 16 5.48 2.30 -10.72
N GLY A 17 5.63 3.07 -11.79
CA GLY A 17 4.75 3.01 -12.94
C GLY A 17 5.03 1.75 -13.77
N THR A 18 4.06 0.84 -13.87
CA THR A 18 4.12 -0.27 -14.86
C THR A 18 3.27 0.08 -16.09
N ARG A 19 3.36 -0.72 -17.17
CA ARG A 19 2.49 -0.54 -18.36
C ARG A 19 1.00 -0.74 -18.08
N ALA A 20 0.64 -1.30 -16.92
CA ALA A 20 -0.75 -1.62 -16.56
C ALA A 20 -1.28 -0.71 -15.44
N ASN A 21 -0.61 -0.68 -14.30
CA ASN A 21 -0.99 0.14 -13.14
C ASN A 21 0.24 0.63 -12.37
N ASP A 22 0.11 1.74 -11.69
CA ASP A 22 1.11 2.20 -10.73
C ASP A 22 1.13 1.30 -9.49
N VAL A 23 2.29 1.12 -8.88
CA VAL A 23 2.51 0.34 -7.67
C VAL A 23 3.21 1.22 -6.64
N PHE A 24 2.61 1.34 -5.47
CA PHE A 24 3.11 2.10 -4.35
C PHE A 24 4.09 1.26 -3.53
N VAL A 25 5.31 1.75 -3.35
CA VAL A 25 6.28 1.15 -2.44
C VAL A 25 6.10 1.78 -1.07
N VAL A 26 5.72 0.95 -0.11
CA VAL A 26 5.39 1.39 1.25
C VAL A 26 6.35 0.71 2.21
N ARG A 27 7.06 1.50 3.00
CA ARG A 27 8.09 1.00 3.90
C ARG A 27 7.71 1.16 5.36
N ASN A 28 8.00 0.14 6.15
CA ASN A 28 7.86 0.16 7.61
C ASN A 28 9.07 -0.50 8.26
N GLY A 29 10.08 0.33 8.55
CA GLY A 29 11.39 -0.16 8.98
C GLY A 29 12.08 -0.96 7.88
N GLU A 30 12.39 -2.21 8.18
CA GLU A 30 13.04 -3.15 7.24
C GLU A 30 12.04 -3.83 6.29
N LYS A 31 10.73 -3.70 6.56
CA LYS A 31 9.69 -4.29 5.72
C LYS A 31 9.30 -3.36 4.58
N GLU A 32 9.10 -3.94 3.41
CA GLU A 32 8.64 -3.27 2.19
C GLU A 32 7.36 -3.94 1.69
N TYR A 33 6.35 -3.12 1.37
CA TYR A 33 5.06 -3.55 0.84
C TYR A 33 4.83 -2.89 -0.53
N LEU A 34 4.32 -3.65 -1.50
CA LEU A 34 4.09 -3.19 -2.87
C LEU A 34 2.60 -3.03 -3.17
N VAL A 35 1.98 -1.93 -2.79
CA VAL A 35 0.53 -1.79 -2.87
C VAL A 35 0.10 -1.31 -4.27
N PRO A 36 -0.72 -2.09 -5.02
CA PRO A 36 -1.19 -1.63 -6.33
C PRO A 36 -2.06 -0.38 -6.20
N ALA A 37 -1.82 0.65 -7.01
CA ALA A 37 -2.60 1.88 -7.06
C ALA A 37 -3.94 1.70 -7.82
N LEU A 38 -4.63 0.59 -7.56
CA LEU A 38 -5.91 0.25 -8.16
C LEU A 38 -7.05 0.93 -7.39
N LYS A 39 -8.11 1.35 -8.08
CA LYS A 39 -9.32 1.91 -7.43
C LYS A 39 -10.00 0.94 -6.44
N SER A 40 -9.80 -0.36 -6.61
CA SER A 40 -10.34 -1.38 -5.70
C SER A 40 -9.49 -1.57 -4.43
N VAL A 41 -8.24 -1.10 -4.46
CA VAL A 41 -7.27 -1.23 -3.35
C VAL A 41 -7.15 0.11 -2.62
N VAL A 42 -7.00 1.21 -3.34
CA VAL A 42 -6.90 2.55 -2.76
C VAL A 42 -8.30 3.11 -2.53
N LEU A 43 -8.73 3.15 -1.28
CA LEU A 43 -10.06 3.63 -0.90
C LEU A 43 -10.09 5.16 -0.83
N GLU A 44 -9.05 5.76 -0.25
CA GLU A 44 -9.01 7.19 0.02
C GLU A 44 -7.59 7.73 0.02
N VAL A 45 -7.41 8.95 -0.51
CA VAL A 45 -6.14 9.68 -0.51
C VAL A 45 -6.39 11.08 0.04
N LEU A 46 -5.90 11.35 1.25
CA LEU A 46 -5.99 12.62 1.94
C LEU A 46 -4.63 13.32 1.93
N LEU A 47 -4.41 14.18 0.94
CA LEU A 47 -3.13 14.88 0.76
C LEU A 47 -2.81 15.84 1.92
N SER A 48 -3.83 16.51 2.47
CA SER A 48 -3.68 17.43 3.62
C SER A 48 -3.13 16.71 4.86
N GLU A 49 -3.51 15.44 5.04
CA GLU A 49 -3.07 14.61 6.17
C GLU A 49 -1.92 13.68 5.81
N LYS A 50 -1.44 13.69 4.55
CA LYS A 50 -0.46 12.73 4.00
C LYS A 50 -0.86 11.28 4.28
N LYS A 51 -2.16 11.00 4.21
CA LYS A 51 -2.74 9.70 4.56
C LYS A 51 -3.35 9.06 3.32
N ILE A 52 -3.07 7.77 3.17
CA ILE A 52 -3.66 6.91 2.14
C ILE A 52 -4.28 5.72 2.86
N THR A 53 -5.57 5.48 2.62
CA THR A 53 -6.33 4.37 3.17
C THR A 53 -6.53 3.32 2.10
N VAL A 54 -6.17 2.07 2.39
CA VAL A 54 -6.24 0.96 1.44
C VAL A 54 -7.03 -0.23 1.97
N ARG A 55 -7.65 -0.98 1.07
CA ARG A 55 -8.26 -2.28 1.29
C ARG A 55 -7.36 -3.35 0.69
N LEU A 56 -6.82 -4.22 1.54
CA LEU A 56 -6.08 -5.39 1.09
C LEU A 56 -7.05 -6.57 1.05
N PRO A 57 -7.32 -7.19 -0.12
CA PRO A 57 -8.16 -8.39 -0.15
C PRO A 57 -7.50 -9.54 0.62
N LEU A 58 -8.33 -10.34 1.31
CA LEU A 58 -7.91 -11.51 2.08
C LEU A 58 -7.05 -12.45 1.22
N GLY A 59 -5.85 -12.80 1.68
CA GLY A 59 -4.87 -13.62 0.95
C GLY A 59 -3.81 -12.83 0.16
N LEU A 60 -3.92 -11.51 0.09
CA LEU A 60 -2.94 -10.66 -0.59
C LEU A 60 -1.75 -10.31 0.34
N ARG A 61 -1.89 -10.46 1.67
CA ARG A 61 -0.84 -10.15 2.67
C ARG A 61 0.45 -10.97 2.49
N ASP A 62 0.36 -12.24 2.09
CA ASP A 62 1.52 -13.10 1.84
C ASP A 62 2.37 -12.68 0.62
N ILE A 63 1.80 -11.91 -0.32
CA ILE A 63 2.53 -11.43 -1.51
C ILE A 63 3.44 -10.23 -1.19
N TYR A 64 3.27 -9.60 -0.01
CA TYR A 64 3.98 -8.35 0.36
C TYR A 64 4.83 -8.44 1.62
N ASP A 65 5.02 -9.63 2.17
CA ASP A 65 6.04 -9.88 3.18
C ASP A 65 7.11 -10.76 2.51
N PRO A 66 8.24 -10.19 2.04
CA PRO A 66 9.30 -10.97 1.38
C PRO A 66 10.04 -11.94 2.33
N THR A 67 9.55 -12.11 3.57
CA THR A 67 10.12 -12.96 4.62
C THR A 67 9.41 -14.30 4.83
N THR A 68 8.45 -14.69 3.97
CA THR A 68 7.87 -16.05 3.94
C THR A 68 8.65 -16.98 3.01
#